data_AF-A0A6A7LZV4-F1
#
_entry.id   AF-A0A6A7LZV4-F1
#
_cell.length_a   1.000
_cell.length_b   1.000
_cell.length_c   1.000
_cell.angle_alpha   90.00
_cell.angle_beta   90.00
_cell.angle_gamma   90.00
#
_symmetry.space_group_name_H-M   'P 1'
#
loop_
_entity.id
_entity.type
_entity.pdbx_description
1 polymer ?
#
loop_
_entity_poly.entity_id
_entity_poly.type
_entity_poly.pdbx_seq_one_letter_code
_entity_poly.pdbx_strand_id
1 'polypeptide(L)'
;MPASGDLQHQLGRDLPDRRHEPGAGSGKLNTSVQRLVDSLACDSTSRLVAALARRLGTGRIAIAEDAVQHALLQALSSWPFKGVPDKPAAWLAVVARNRALDLLRHEARSVALDDEAFPVEPQQPATDGHFDRELNDDELALLFAVCHPALSPEMRVTFALKTVCGLTVLQIASGLLSEPTAIAQRLVRARKQLETAGVAIEAPPPEALPERAESVRTALYLMFNEGYSASSGEALVQPEFCVEAVRLARALAQHPVTAGPASDALAALLALTAARLPTRVGPDGVAQLLEDQPRNQWDRGLIALGLAHLERSAGGEELTVWHLRAEIASLHATAATSADTDWPRIAAIYDHLRALDPSPVVELARAVAIGRATGAAVGLAALPAIDDSPYAEAARGVFLAELGRHDEAQTHLRRALSLARTTPERRLMERRLLSVGRR
;
A
#
# COMPACT_ATOMS: atom_id res chain seq x y z
N MET A 1 -23.77 38.86 -26.11
CA MET A 1 -22.98 38.87 -27.35
C MET A 1 -23.81 39.49 -28.45
N PRO A 2 -23.22 40.00 -29.55
CA PRO A 2 -21.80 40.33 -29.82
C PRO A 2 -21.53 41.85 -29.61
N ALA A 3 -20.35 42.46 -29.81
CA ALA A 3 -18.94 42.03 -29.88
C ALA A 3 -18.01 43.25 -29.63
N SER A 4 -16.72 42.97 -29.39
CA SER A 4 -15.47 43.75 -29.67
C SER A 4 -15.41 45.29 -29.56
N GLY A 5 -14.28 45.90 -29.15
CA GLY A 5 -13.00 45.30 -28.74
C GLY A 5 -11.87 46.34 -28.56
N ASP A 6 -10.69 45.82 -28.20
CA ASP A 6 -9.33 46.39 -28.24
C ASP A 6 -9.01 47.77 -27.62
N LEU A 7 -8.04 47.76 -26.69
CA LEU A 7 -7.04 48.82 -26.52
C LEU A 7 -5.83 48.31 -25.70
N GLN A 8 -4.61 48.48 -26.23
CA GLN A 8 -3.35 48.31 -25.52
C GLN A 8 -2.47 49.55 -25.70
N HIS A 9 -1.89 50.08 -24.62
CA HIS A 9 -0.54 50.66 -24.65
C HIS A 9 0.07 50.79 -23.23
N GLN A 10 1.40 50.89 -23.16
CA GLN A 10 2.21 50.82 -21.94
C GLN A 10 2.72 52.19 -21.45
N LEU A 11 3.14 52.29 -20.17
CA LEU A 11 4.22 53.13 -19.61
C LEU A 11 4.42 52.81 -18.09
N GLY A 12 5.57 53.09 -17.45
CA GLY A 12 5.84 52.76 -16.02
C GLY A 12 7.15 53.33 -15.42
N ARG A 13 7.43 53.11 -14.10
CA ARG A 13 8.70 53.38 -13.34
C ARG A 13 8.70 52.87 -11.87
N ASP A 14 9.83 53.03 -11.16
CA ASP A 14 10.37 52.33 -9.94
C ASP A 14 10.26 53.17 -8.61
N LEU A 15 10.61 52.80 -7.33
CA LEU A 15 11.08 51.62 -6.51
C LEU A 15 10.68 51.94 -5.00
N PRO A 16 11.32 51.61 -3.81
CA PRO A 16 12.55 50.88 -3.37
C PRO A 16 12.33 49.83 -2.20
N ASP A 17 13.19 49.78 -1.14
CA ASP A 17 13.29 48.70 -0.09
C ASP A 17 13.73 49.19 1.34
N ARG A 18 13.39 48.45 2.44
CA ARG A 18 13.98 48.45 3.84
C ARG A 18 13.62 47.17 4.68
N ARG A 19 14.45 46.74 5.66
CA ARG A 19 14.29 45.49 6.50
C ARG A 19 14.77 45.59 7.98
N HIS A 20 14.28 44.75 8.93
CA HIS A 20 15.05 44.04 10.03
C HIS A 20 14.19 43.11 10.98
N GLU A 21 14.85 42.29 11.83
CA GLU A 21 14.33 41.19 12.71
C GLU A 21 13.98 41.57 14.18
N PRO A 22 13.33 40.69 15.02
CA PRO A 22 14.06 39.82 15.97
C PRO A 22 13.30 38.52 16.44
N GLY A 23 13.79 37.79 17.48
CA GLY A 23 13.08 36.63 18.08
C GLY A 23 13.24 36.45 19.61
N ALA A 24 12.17 36.01 20.32
CA ALA A 24 12.16 35.83 21.79
C ALA A 24 10.96 34.98 22.32
N GLY A 25 11.05 33.64 22.35
CA GLY A 25 9.92 32.77 22.74
C GLY A 25 10.28 31.52 23.57
N SER A 26 9.72 31.40 24.78
CA SER A 26 9.74 30.16 25.59
C SER A 26 8.58 30.14 26.61
N GLY A 27 8.72 30.80 27.78
CA GLY A 27 7.65 30.84 28.79
C GLY A 27 6.32 31.42 28.27
N LYS A 28 6.39 32.36 27.33
CA LYS A 28 5.21 32.91 26.62
C LYS A 28 4.60 31.93 25.61
N LEU A 29 5.34 30.94 25.11
CA LEU A 29 4.83 29.97 24.13
C LEU A 29 3.81 29.03 24.77
N ASN A 30 4.12 28.44 25.92
CA ASN A 30 3.25 27.42 26.54
C ASN A 30 1.85 27.98 26.85
N THR A 31 1.80 29.16 27.48
CA THR A 31 0.55 29.91 27.73
C THR A 31 -0.14 30.39 26.45
N SER A 32 0.52 30.37 25.29
CA SER A 32 -0.09 30.68 23.99
C SER A 32 -0.62 29.44 23.27
N VAL A 33 0.04 28.28 23.39
CA VAL A 33 -0.47 27.01 22.86
C VAL A 33 -1.74 26.59 23.59
N GLN A 34 -1.80 26.71 24.93
CA GLN A 34 -3.01 26.39 25.70
C GLN A 34 -4.23 27.18 25.16
N ARG A 35 -4.11 28.52 25.09
CA ARG A 35 -5.16 29.41 24.56
C ARG A 35 -5.54 29.13 23.12
N LEU A 36 -4.61 28.67 22.28
CA LEU A 36 -4.88 28.29 20.89
C LEU A 36 -5.71 27.00 20.81
N VAL A 37 -5.37 25.98 21.62
CA VAL A 37 -6.13 24.72 21.65
C VAL A 37 -7.49 24.91 22.33
N ASP A 38 -7.57 25.74 23.38
CA ASP A 38 -8.83 26.12 24.01
C ASP A 38 -9.76 26.85 23.02
N SER A 39 -9.24 27.80 22.22
CA SER A 39 -10.05 28.45 21.17
C SER A 39 -10.45 27.48 20.07
N LEU A 40 -9.56 26.57 19.66
CA LEU A 40 -9.87 25.52 18.69
C LEU A 40 -10.95 24.57 19.23
N ALA A 41 -10.94 24.24 20.52
CA ALA A 41 -11.95 23.40 21.15
C ALA A 41 -13.33 24.07 21.14
N CYS A 42 -13.41 25.38 21.42
CA CYS A 42 -14.66 26.14 21.30
C CYS A 42 -15.18 26.24 19.86
N ASP A 43 -14.32 26.54 18.88
CA ASP A 43 -14.74 26.72 17.48
C ASP A 43 -14.99 25.40 16.74
N SER A 44 -14.27 24.32 17.06
CA SER A 44 -14.12 23.17 16.15
C SER A 44 -14.80 21.89 16.61
N THR A 45 -14.85 21.60 17.92
CA THR A 45 -15.19 20.26 18.46
C THR A 45 -16.52 19.75 17.93
N SER A 46 -17.58 20.56 18.00
CA SER A 46 -18.93 20.19 17.52
C SER A 46 -19.00 19.97 16.00
N ARG A 47 -18.19 20.69 15.20
CA ARG A 47 -18.07 20.48 13.75
C ARG A 47 -17.34 19.16 13.44
N LEU A 48 -16.31 18.83 14.23
CA LEU A 48 -15.47 17.65 14.10
C LEU A 48 -16.25 16.37 14.49
N VAL A 49 -16.99 16.40 15.61
CA VAL A 49 -17.86 15.29 16.05
C VAL A 49 -18.93 15.00 15.01
N ALA A 50 -19.63 16.04 14.55
CA ALA A 50 -20.67 15.88 13.54
C ALA A 50 -20.12 15.31 12.22
N ALA A 51 -18.86 15.58 11.86
CA ALA A 51 -18.22 15.00 10.68
C ALA A 51 -17.95 13.49 10.81
N LEU A 52 -17.68 13.00 12.03
CA LEU A 52 -17.39 11.58 12.28
C LEU A 52 -18.65 10.76 12.50
N ALA A 53 -19.66 11.29 13.20
CA ALA A 53 -20.98 10.65 13.30
C ALA A 53 -21.58 10.38 11.90
N ARG A 54 -21.37 11.32 10.96
CA ARG A 54 -21.73 11.19 9.55
C ARG A 54 -20.93 10.12 8.77
N ARG A 55 -19.80 9.63 9.28
CA ARG A 55 -19.06 8.47 8.74
C ARG A 55 -19.42 7.15 9.43
N LEU A 56 -19.73 7.19 10.72
CA LEU A 56 -19.97 6.03 11.57
C LEU A 56 -21.40 5.48 11.41
N GLY A 57 -22.37 6.37 11.23
CA GLY A 57 -23.80 6.09 11.20
C GLY A 57 -24.54 6.68 12.41
N THR A 58 -25.84 6.91 12.28
CA THR A 58 -26.65 7.59 13.31
C THR A 58 -26.74 6.82 14.63
N GLY A 59 -26.63 5.49 14.61
CA GLY A 59 -26.53 4.66 15.82
C GLY A 59 -25.15 4.71 16.51
N ARG A 60 -24.18 5.47 15.99
CA ARG A 60 -22.77 5.48 16.42
C ARG A 60 -22.26 6.89 16.71
N ILE A 61 -23.12 7.76 17.25
CA ILE A 61 -22.76 9.14 17.62
C ILE A 61 -21.72 9.17 18.75
N ALA A 62 -21.84 8.31 19.77
CA ALA A 62 -20.85 8.24 20.87
C ALA A 62 -19.43 7.91 20.36
N ILE A 63 -19.34 7.01 19.37
CA ILE A 63 -18.08 6.63 18.69
C ILE A 63 -17.44 7.84 17.96
N ALA A 64 -18.24 8.84 17.58
CA ALA A 64 -17.77 10.11 17.03
C ALA A 64 -17.23 11.06 18.10
N GLU A 65 -17.87 11.09 19.25
CA GLU A 65 -17.56 12.00 20.35
C GLU A 65 -16.22 11.62 21.01
N ASP A 66 -16.03 10.34 21.31
CA ASP A 66 -14.76 9.79 21.79
C ASP A 66 -13.60 10.11 20.83
N ALA A 67 -13.82 9.90 19.52
CA ALA A 67 -12.79 10.09 18.50
C ALA A 67 -12.26 11.54 18.42
N VAL A 68 -13.07 12.54 18.76
CA VAL A 68 -12.64 13.96 18.79
C VAL A 68 -12.02 14.37 20.12
N GLN A 69 -12.56 13.89 21.26
CA GLN A 69 -11.96 14.18 22.55
C GLN A 69 -10.53 13.61 22.63
N HIS A 70 -10.35 12.39 22.13
CA HIS A 70 -9.06 11.76 21.89
C HIS A 70 -8.12 12.69 21.10
N ALA A 71 -8.56 13.22 19.95
CA ALA A 71 -7.77 14.13 19.12
C ALA A 71 -7.30 15.40 19.86
N LEU A 72 -8.20 16.09 20.56
CA LEU A 72 -7.92 17.37 21.21
C LEU A 72 -6.93 17.25 22.39
N LEU A 73 -7.04 16.18 23.18
CA LEU A 73 -6.16 15.94 24.33
C LEU A 73 -4.68 15.78 23.90
N GLN A 74 -4.44 15.17 22.75
CA GLN A 74 -3.07 14.93 22.26
C GLN A 74 -2.50 16.11 21.47
N ALA A 75 -3.32 17.07 21.05
CA ALA A 75 -2.86 18.38 20.58
C ALA A 75 -2.30 19.22 21.74
N LEU A 76 -3.02 19.26 22.87
CA LEU A 76 -2.58 19.92 24.11
C LEU A 76 -1.21 19.41 24.59
N SER A 77 -0.95 18.10 24.49
CA SER A 77 0.30 17.49 24.98
C SER A 77 1.48 17.55 24.01
N SER A 78 1.26 17.58 22.70
CA SER A 78 2.33 17.42 21.70
C SER A 78 2.88 18.72 21.09
N TRP A 79 2.04 19.73 20.88
CA TRP A 79 2.41 20.96 20.18
C TRP A 79 3.34 21.93 20.94
N PRO A 80 3.37 22.01 22.29
CA PRO A 80 4.31 22.90 22.99
C PRO A 80 5.80 22.56 22.77
N PHE A 81 6.11 21.32 22.36
CA PHE A 81 7.47 20.80 22.26
C PHE A 81 7.91 20.46 20.83
N LYS A 82 7.00 19.94 19.98
CA LYS A 82 7.29 19.71 18.56
C LYS A 82 7.12 20.96 17.69
N GLY A 83 6.62 22.05 18.28
CA GLY A 83 5.99 23.14 17.55
C GLY A 83 4.53 22.81 17.21
N VAL A 84 3.73 23.84 16.97
CA VAL A 84 2.38 23.68 16.40
C VAL A 84 2.57 23.31 14.92
N PRO A 85 1.96 22.22 14.40
CA PRO A 85 2.01 21.91 12.98
C PRO A 85 1.42 23.05 12.14
N ASP A 86 1.88 23.26 10.90
CA ASP A 86 1.42 24.35 10.03
C ASP A 86 -0.12 24.39 9.80
N LYS A 87 -0.81 23.28 10.07
CA LYS A 87 -2.27 23.12 9.95
C LYS A 87 -2.85 22.38 11.17
N PRO A 88 -2.96 23.03 12.35
CA PRO A 88 -3.32 22.35 13.61
C PRO A 88 -4.71 21.70 13.56
N ALA A 89 -5.69 22.36 12.93
CA ALA A 89 -7.05 21.82 12.77
C ALA A 89 -7.14 20.63 11.80
N ALA A 90 -6.21 20.50 10.85
CA ALA A 90 -6.18 19.36 9.92
C ALA A 90 -5.64 18.09 10.60
N TRP A 91 -4.62 18.25 11.45
CA TRP A 91 -4.05 17.18 12.27
C TRP A 91 -5.13 16.50 13.13
N LEU A 92 -5.91 17.30 13.88
CA LEU A 92 -7.07 16.84 14.66
C LEU A 92 -8.09 16.04 13.83
N ALA A 93 -8.29 16.42 12.55
CA ALA A 93 -9.27 15.79 11.68
C ALA A 93 -8.82 14.43 11.12
N VAL A 94 -7.53 14.25 10.78
CA VAL A 94 -6.99 12.96 10.31
C VAL A 94 -7.05 11.92 11.43
N VAL A 95 -6.58 12.32 12.61
CA VAL A 95 -6.57 11.54 13.84
C VAL A 95 -7.94 10.94 14.18
N ALA A 96 -8.93 11.81 14.31
CA ALA A 96 -10.26 11.41 14.73
C ALA A 96 -10.96 10.54 13.66
N ARG A 97 -10.63 10.76 12.38
CA ARG A 97 -11.10 9.96 11.25
C ARG A 97 -10.57 8.53 11.26
N ASN A 98 -9.33 8.31 11.72
CA ASN A 98 -8.74 6.98 11.82
C ASN A 98 -9.32 6.24 13.02
N ARG A 99 -9.36 6.86 14.22
CA ARG A 99 -10.01 6.28 15.41
C ARG A 99 -11.46 5.84 15.16
N ALA A 100 -12.22 6.62 14.38
CA ALA A 100 -13.56 6.27 13.95
C ALA A 100 -13.62 5.08 12.97
N LEU A 101 -12.64 4.91 12.08
CA LEU A 101 -12.59 3.77 11.15
C LEU A 101 -12.35 2.44 11.85
N ASP A 102 -11.57 2.40 12.93
CA ASP A 102 -11.26 1.16 13.64
C ASP A 102 -12.50 0.65 14.39
N LEU A 103 -13.22 1.56 15.03
CA LEU A 103 -14.49 1.28 15.70
C LEU A 103 -15.56 0.83 14.68
N LEU A 104 -15.55 1.38 13.44
CA LEU A 104 -16.36 0.88 12.31
C LEU A 104 -15.98 -0.52 11.84
N ARG A 105 -14.68 -0.80 11.65
CA ARG A 105 -14.16 -2.12 11.20
C ARG A 105 -14.46 -3.23 12.21
N HIS A 106 -14.62 -2.85 13.49
CA HIS A 106 -15.05 -3.75 14.55
C HIS A 106 -16.52 -4.18 14.41
N GLU A 107 -17.42 -3.27 14.00
CA GLU A 107 -18.85 -3.55 13.80
C GLU A 107 -19.23 -4.05 12.40
N ALA A 108 -18.50 -3.65 11.35
CA ALA A 108 -18.67 -4.19 9.99
C ALA A 108 -18.46 -5.73 9.93
N ARG A 109 -17.86 -6.27 10.99
CA ARG A 109 -17.70 -7.71 11.29
C ARG A 109 -19.01 -8.42 11.66
N SER A 110 -20.16 -7.74 11.78
CA SER A 110 -21.39 -8.28 12.37
C SER A 110 -22.49 -8.77 11.40
N VAL A 111 -22.67 -8.15 10.22
CA VAL A 111 -23.95 -8.28 9.45
C VAL A 111 -23.93 -9.34 8.33
N ALA A 112 -23.13 -9.14 7.27
CA ALA A 112 -22.78 -10.14 6.25
C ALA A 112 -23.91 -10.90 5.51
N LEU A 113 -25.16 -10.42 5.46
CA LEU A 113 -26.30 -11.16 4.88
C LEU A 113 -27.02 -10.49 3.67
N ASP A 114 -27.17 -9.16 3.61
CA ASP A 114 -28.05 -8.50 2.62
C ASP A 114 -27.41 -7.30 1.87
N ASP A 115 -27.55 -7.31 0.54
CA ASP A 115 -27.50 -6.24 -0.50
C ASP A 115 -26.25 -5.32 -0.74
N GLU A 116 -26.31 -4.57 -1.85
CA GLU A 116 -25.17 -4.16 -2.71
C GLU A 116 -24.73 -2.66 -2.71
N ALA A 117 -23.50 -2.43 -3.21
CA ALA A 117 -22.95 -1.24 -3.90
C ALA A 117 -22.88 0.11 -3.13
N PHE A 118 -21.82 0.92 -3.21
CA PHE A 118 -21.19 1.56 -4.39
C PHE A 118 -19.69 1.94 -4.12
N PRO A 119 -18.90 2.45 -5.10
CA PRO A 119 -17.44 2.58 -5.01
C PRO A 119 -16.92 3.95 -4.52
N VAL A 120 -15.58 4.09 -4.49
CA VAL A 120 -14.77 5.18 -3.91
C VAL A 120 -13.66 5.59 -4.91
N GLU A 121 -13.19 6.85 -4.90
CA GLU A 121 -11.80 7.35 -5.20
C GLU A 121 -11.81 8.90 -5.38
N PRO A 122 -10.67 9.63 -5.40
CA PRO A 122 -9.45 9.53 -4.58
C PRO A 122 -8.99 10.89 -3.96
N GLN A 123 -7.72 11.00 -3.52
CA GLN A 123 -7.16 12.03 -2.60
C GLN A 123 -6.24 13.09 -3.29
N GLN A 124 -5.57 14.07 -2.63
CA GLN A 124 -4.36 14.01 -1.75
C GLN A 124 -3.92 15.45 -1.29
N PRO A 125 -2.86 15.70 -0.45
CA PRO A 125 -2.06 14.82 0.45
C PRO A 125 -1.80 15.35 1.92
N ALA A 126 -1.33 14.45 2.82
CA ALA A 126 -0.56 14.71 4.09
C ALA A 126 -1.29 15.39 5.30
N THR A 127 -0.85 15.39 6.59
CA THR A 127 0.24 14.78 7.43
C THR A 127 -0.12 14.97 8.95
N ASP A 128 0.52 14.51 10.05
CA ASP A 128 1.36 13.35 10.49
C ASP A 128 1.65 13.48 12.03
N GLY A 129 2.04 12.43 12.78
CA GLY A 129 3.19 12.53 13.71
C GLY A 129 3.11 12.11 15.20
N HIS A 130 2.04 11.50 15.73
CA HIS A 130 2.05 10.89 17.10
C HIS A 130 0.98 9.81 17.29
N PHE A 131 -0.27 10.08 16.93
CA PHE A 131 -1.36 9.10 16.99
C PHE A 131 -1.06 7.83 16.21
N ASP A 132 -0.27 7.97 15.14
CA ASP A 132 0.24 6.88 14.33
C ASP A 132 0.87 5.77 15.19
N ARG A 133 1.46 6.10 16.35
CA ARG A 133 2.08 5.13 17.26
C ARG A 133 1.11 4.34 18.13
N GLU A 134 -0.07 4.86 18.45
CA GLU A 134 -1.09 4.13 19.22
C GLU A 134 -2.01 3.35 18.26
N LEU A 135 -2.35 3.98 17.11
CA LEU A 135 -2.98 3.29 15.97
C LEU A 135 -2.08 2.19 15.38
N ASN A 136 -0.75 2.28 15.57
CA ASN A 136 0.19 1.25 15.12
C ASN A 136 -0.11 -0.11 15.74
N ASP A 137 -0.27 -0.12 17.06
CA ASP A 137 -0.32 -1.34 17.86
C ASP A 137 -1.73 -1.93 17.85
N ASP A 138 -2.79 -1.10 17.85
CA ASP A 138 -4.19 -1.55 17.75
C ASP A 138 -4.47 -2.32 16.44
N GLU A 139 -4.13 -1.78 15.25
CA GLU A 139 -4.37 -2.49 13.98
C GLU A 139 -3.50 -3.75 13.84
N LEU A 140 -2.27 -3.75 14.38
CA LEU A 140 -1.39 -4.93 14.38
C LEU A 140 -1.88 -6.02 15.34
N ALA A 141 -2.27 -5.65 16.55
CA ALA A 141 -2.88 -6.55 17.53
C ALA A 141 -4.18 -7.15 16.99
N LEU A 142 -4.97 -6.37 16.24
CA LEU A 142 -6.20 -6.83 15.59
C LEU A 142 -5.92 -7.84 14.48
N LEU A 143 -4.86 -7.67 13.68
CA LEU A 143 -4.38 -8.69 12.74
C LEU A 143 -3.98 -9.99 13.47
N PHE A 144 -3.24 -9.88 14.57
CA PHE A 144 -2.86 -11.03 15.40
C PHE A 144 -4.06 -11.72 16.05
N ALA A 145 -5.06 -10.97 16.51
CA ALA A 145 -6.30 -11.50 17.10
C ALA A 145 -7.04 -12.38 16.09
N VAL A 146 -7.26 -11.89 14.87
CA VAL A 146 -8.04 -12.58 13.83
C VAL A 146 -7.29 -13.72 13.14
N CYS A 147 -5.94 -13.72 13.14
CA CYS A 147 -5.12 -14.84 12.67
C CYS A 147 -5.06 -16.03 13.65
N HIS A 148 -6.19 -16.37 14.29
CA HIS A 148 -6.29 -17.35 15.37
C HIS A 148 -5.98 -18.80 14.95
N PRO A 149 -5.32 -19.62 15.79
CA PRO A 149 -4.92 -20.99 15.44
C PRO A 149 -6.03 -22.00 15.16
N ALA A 150 -7.27 -21.73 15.58
CA ALA A 150 -8.44 -22.51 15.19
C ALA A 150 -8.75 -22.46 13.67
N LEU A 151 -8.11 -21.54 12.93
CA LEU A 151 -8.21 -21.40 11.48
C LEU A 151 -6.96 -21.94 10.77
N SER A 152 -7.16 -22.55 9.59
CA SER A 152 -6.04 -22.85 8.69
C SER A 152 -5.36 -21.56 8.19
N PRO A 153 -4.09 -21.58 7.75
CA PRO A 153 -3.38 -20.39 7.28
C PRO A 153 -4.15 -19.59 6.21
N GLU A 154 -4.76 -20.27 5.22
CA GLU A 154 -5.63 -19.60 4.23
C GLU A 154 -6.80 -18.85 4.87
N MET A 155 -7.44 -19.44 5.88
CA MET A 155 -8.59 -18.85 6.57
C MET A 155 -8.16 -17.69 7.47
N ARG A 156 -7.02 -17.80 8.18
CA ARG A 156 -6.39 -16.70 8.92
C ARG A 156 -6.15 -15.49 8.00
N VAL A 157 -5.48 -15.70 6.87
CA VAL A 157 -5.15 -14.65 5.89
C VAL A 157 -6.41 -14.07 5.24
N THR A 158 -7.32 -14.91 4.74
CA THR A 158 -8.55 -14.46 4.08
C THR A 158 -9.42 -13.61 5.03
N PHE A 159 -9.56 -14.04 6.29
CA PHE A 159 -10.37 -13.33 7.28
C PHE A 159 -9.68 -12.03 7.77
N ALA A 160 -8.36 -12.02 7.93
CA ALA A 160 -7.59 -10.81 8.22
C ALA A 160 -7.73 -9.73 7.14
N LEU A 161 -7.54 -10.12 5.86
CA LEU A 161 -7.69 -9.21 4.72
C LEU A 161 -9.09 -8.60 4.65
N LYS A 162 -10.14 -9.37 4.95
CA LYS A 162 -11.52 -8.87 4.91
C LYS A 162 -11.88 -7.98 6.10
N THR A 163 -11.43 -8.34 7.31
CA THR A 163 -11.95 -7.75 8.56
C THR A 163 -11.08 -6.66 9.17
N VAL A 164 -9.81 -6.58 8.81
CA VAL A 164 -8.86 -5.57 9.30
C VAL A 164 -8.36 -4.71 8.15
N CYS A 165 -7.72 -5.32 7.14
CA CYS A 165 -7.22 -4.60 5.96
C CYS A 165 -8.35 -3.97 5.12
N GLY A 166 -9.57 -4.50 5.22
CA GLY A 166 -10.79 -3.93 4.63
C GLY A 166 -11.06 -4.31 3.17
N LEU A 167 -10.29 -5.22 2.58
CA LEU A 167 -10.41 -5.59 1.15
C LEU A 167 -11.78 -6.20 0.82
N THR A 168 -12.22 -6.01 -0.43
CA THR A 168 -13.42 -6.67 -0.96
C THR A 168 -13.17 -8.15 -1.26
N VAL A 169 -14.26 -8.92 -1.41
CA VAL A 169 -14.18 -10.35 -1.78
C VAL A 169 -13.47 -10.54 -3.13
N LEU A 170 -13.67 -9.62 -4.09
CA LEU A 170 -13.03 -9.64 -5.41
C LEU A 170 -11.52 -9.37 -5.34
N GLN A 171 -11.09 -8.42 -4.51
CA GLN A 171 -9.67 -8.12 -4.32
C GLN A 171 -8.94 -9.28 -3.62
N ILE A 172 -9.55 -9.87 -2.60
CA ILE A 172 -9.04 -11.06 -1.91
C ILE A 172 -8.99 -12.27 -2.87
N ALA A 173 -9.99 -12.43 -3.74
CA ALA A 173 -10.03 -13.45 -4.78
C ALA A 173 -8.85 -13.30 -5.77
N SER A 174 -8.63 -12.09 -6.29
CA SER A 174 -7.49 -11.82 -7.18
C SER A 174 -6.13 -12.01 -6.47
N GLY A 175 -5.99 -11.54 -5.23
CA GLY A 175 -4.75 -11.65 -4.46
C GLY A 175 -4.39 -13.09 -4.04
N LEU A 176 -5.40 -13.96 -3.87
CA LEU A 176 -5.24 -15.37 -3.51
C LEU A 176 -5.44 -16.33 -4.70
N LEU A 177 -5.50 -15.82 -5.94
CA LEU A 177 -5.74 -16.60 -7.18
C LEU A 177 -6.89 -17.61 -7.03
N SER A 178 -7.99 -17.17 -6.40
CA SER A 178 -9.10 -17.99 -5.92
C SER A 178 -10.43 -17.45 -6.43
N GLU A 179 -11.44 -18.31 -6.62
CA GLU A 179 -12.78 -17.87 -7.01
C GLU A 179 -13.46 -16.99 -5.92
N PRO A 180 -14.16 -15.89 -6.29
CA PRO A 180 -14.88 -15.04 -5.33
C PRO A 180 -15.91 -15.80 -4.48
N THR A 181 -16.58 -16.80 -5.06
CA THR A 181 -17.51 -17.68 -4.35
C THR A 181 -16.80 -18.54 -3.30
N ALA A 182 -15.60 -19.04 -3.61
CA ALA A 182 -14.76 -19.78 -2.68
C ALA A 182 -14.26 -18.88 -1.54
N ILE A 183 -13.88 -17.62 -1.83
CA ILE A 183 -13.54 -16.62 -0.79
C ILE A 183 -14.73 -16.34 0.13
N ALA A 184 -15.92 -16.08 -0.41
CA ALA A 184 -17.13 -15.82 0.37
C ALA A 184 -17.46 -16.99 1.32
N GLN A 185 -17.43 -18.23 0.81
CA GLN A 185 -17.60 -19.41 1.64
C GLN A 185 -16.47 -19.60 2.68
N ARG A 186 -15.21 -19.30 2.32
CA ARG A 186 -14.05 -19.39 3.22
C ARG A 186 -14.21 -18.40 4.39
N LEU A 187 -14.75 -17.20 4.15
CA LEU A 187 -15.08 -16.21 5.19
C LEU A 187 -16.19 -16.70 6.14
N VAL A 188 -17.27 -17.28 5.61
CA VAL A 188 -18.37 -17.85 6.42
C VAL A 188 -17.88 -19.03 7.28
N ARG A 189 -17.04 -19.91 6.73
CA ARG A 189 -16.41 -21.02 7.47
C ARG A 189 -15.49 -20.49 8.58
N ALA A 190 -14.64 -19.51 8.27
CA ALA A 190 -13.73 -18.91 9.25
C ALA A 190 -14.48 -18.27 10.43
N ARG A 191 -15.50 -17.44 10.13
CA ARG A 191 -16.43 -16.88 11.13
C ARG A 191 -16.96 -17.97 12.07
N LYS A 192 -17.62 -18.99 11.50
CA LYS A 192 -18.26 -20.06 12.28
C LYS A 192 -17.26 -20.84 13.15
N GLN A 193 -16.02 -21.02 12.69
CA GLN A 193 -14.98 -21.67 13.50
C GLN A 193 -14.52 -20.80 14.68
N LEU A 194 -14.34 -19.48 14.50
CA LEU A 194 -14.02 -18.56 15.59
C LEU A 194 -15.14 -18.49 16.63
N GLU A 195 -16.39 -18.44 16.18
CA GLU A 195 -17.59 -18.47 17.03
C GLU A 195 -17.70 -19.79 17.80
N THR A 196 -17.50 -20.94 17.13
CA THR A 196 -17.53 -22.27 17.77
C THR A 196 -16.40 -22.47 18.78
N ALA A 197 -15.24 -21.85 18.54
CA ALA A 197 -14.08 -21.90 19.43
C ALA A 197 -14.12 -20.83 20.55
N GLY A 198 -15.16 -19.99 20.63
CA GLY A 198 -15.33 -18.98 21.68
C GLY A 198 -14.26 -17.88 21.67
N VAL A 199 -13.70 -17.56 20.50
CA VAL A 199 -12.54 -16.66 20.38
C VAL A 199 -12.96 -15.21 20.61
N ALA A 200 -12.53 -14.64 21.75
CA ALA A 200 -12.55 -13.19 21.95
C ALA A 200 -11.62 -12.50 20.96
N ILE A 201 -12.09 -11.41 20.33
CA ILE A 201 -11.28 -10.60 19.41
C ILE A 201 -10.53 -9.56 20.24
N GLU A 202 -9.51 -10.03 20.95
CA GLU A 202 -8.64 -9.26 21.83
C GLU A 202 -7.18 -9.48 21.43
N ALA A 203 -6.28 -8.58 21.86
CA ALA A 203 -4.85 -8.71 21.62
C ALA A 203 -4.34 -10.03 22.24
N PRO A 204 -3.84 -10.99 21.45
CA PRO A 204 -3.39 -12.27 21.99
C PRO A 204 -2.08 -12.10 22.77
N PRO A 205 -1.83 -12.94 23.79
CA PRO A 205 -0.65 -12.78 24.64
C PRO A 205 0.65 -13.07 23.86
N PRO A 206 1.80 -12.53 24.32
CA PRO A 206 3.10 -12.64 23.66
C PRO A 206 3.42 -14.01 23.03
N GLU A 207 3.31 -15.07 23.83
CA GLU A 207 3.61 -16.45 23.46
C GLU A 207 2.75 -17.00 22.31
N ALA A 208 1.58 -16.41 22.05
CA ALA A 208 0.68 -16.80 20.98
C ALA A 208 0.92 -16.04 19.66
N LEU A 209 1.86 -15.09 19.61
CA LEU A 209 2.17 -14.29 18.42
C LEU A 209 3.02 -15.03 17.36
N PRO A 210 4.09 -15.79 17.71
CA PRO A 210 4.95 -16.42 16.71
C PRO A 210 4.20 -17.37 15.76
N GLU A 211 3.30 -18.19 16.31
CA GLU A 211 2.49 -19.16 15.55
C GLU A 211 1.47 -18.49 14.60
N ARG A 212 1.23 -17.18 14.75
CA ARG A 212 0.34 -16.38 13.89
C ARG A 212 1.10 -15.48 12.91
N ALA A 213 2.40 -15.23 13.15
CA ALA A 213 3.20 -14.23 12.44
C ALA A 213 3.27 -14.46 10.92
N GLU A 214 3.29 -15.72 10.44
CA GLU A 214 3.29 -16.00 9.00
C GLU A 214 2.00 -15.54 8.31
N SER A 215 0.85 -15.69 8.98
CA SER A 215 -0.44 -15.23 8.45
C SER A 215 -0.54 -13.71 8.46
N VAL A 216 -0.02 -13.05 9.50
CA VAL A 216 0.07 -11.58 9.54
C VAL A 216 1.00 -11.05 8.44
N ARG A 217 2.19 -11.63 8.27
CA ARG A 217 3.14 -11.25 7.19
C ARG A 217 2.54 -11.44 5.80
N THR A 218 1.83 -12.54 5.59
CA THR A 218 1.12 -12.82 4.33
C THR A 218 -0.03 -11.83 4.09
N ALA A 219 -0.83 -11.51 5.11
CA ALA A 219 -1.92 -10.53 4.99
C ALA A 219 -1.40 -9.11 4.68
N LEU A 220 -0.32 -8.67 5.34
CA LEU A 220 0.31 -7.37 5.07
C LEU A 220 0.88 -7.29 3.65
N TYR A 221 1.53 -8.35 3.15
CA TYR A 221 2.00 -8.42 1.77
C TYR A 221 0.87 -8.35 0.74
N LEU A 222 -0.24 -9.05 0.97
CA LEU A 222 -1.39 -9.05 0.05
C LEU A 222 -2.16 -7.73 0.08
N MET A 223 -2.31 -7.11 1.26
CA MET A 223 -2.83 -5.74 1.41
C MET A 223 -1.96 -4.73 0.65
N PHE A 224 -0.63 -4.83 0.80
CA PHE A 224 0.30 -3.98 0.07
C PHE A 224 0.17 -4.16 -1.45
N ASN A 225 0.10 -5.40 -1.94
CA ASN A 225 0.02 -5.71 -3.36
C ASN A 225 -1.26 -5.17 -4.01
N GLU A 226 -2.41 -5.29 -3.34
CA GLU A 226 -3.65 -4.66 -3.79
C GLU A 226 -3.54 -3.13 -3.81
N GLY A 227 -2.87 -2.53 -2.82
CA GLY A 227 -2.54 -1.10 -2.84
C GLY A 227 -1.61 -0.69 -3.98
N TYR A 228 -0.66 -1.54 -4.37
CA TYR A 228 0.42 -1.21 -5.33
C TYR A 228 0.06 -1.51 -6.80
N SER A 229 -0.91 -2.38 -7.02
CA SER A 229 -1.40 -2.79 -8.33
C SER A 229 -2.83 -3.30 -8.21
N ALA A 230 -3.77 -2.37 -8.01
CA ALA A 230 -5.18 -2.63 -7.75
C ALA A 230 -5.80 -3.61 -8.75
N SER A 231 -6.54 -4.60 -8.23
CA SER A 231 -7.15 -5.67 -9.04
C SER A 231 -8.51 -5.28 -9.62
N SER A 232 -9.03 -4.11 -9.27
CA SER A 232 -10.29 -3.54 -9.74
C SER A 232 -10.25 -2.00 -9.68
N GLY A 233 -11.17 -1.32 -10.36
CA GLY A 233 -11.27 0.15 -10.36
C GLY A 233 -10.56 0.84 -11.53
N GLU A 234 -10.44 2.17 -11.43
CA GLU A 234 -9.81 3.01 -12.45
C GLU A 234 -8.38 3.45 -12.07
N ALA A 235 -8.08 3.63 -10.79
CA ALA A 235 -6.70 3.81 -10.33
C ALA A 235 -5.90 2.50 -10.40
N LEU A 236 -4.59 2.63 -10.66
CA LEU A 236 -3.62 1.53 -10.56
C LEU A 236 -3.16 1.29 -9.12
N VAL A 237 -3.24 2.33 -8.28
CA VAL A 237 -2.59 2.39 -6.97
C VAL A 237 -3.58 3.02 -6.00
N GLN A 238 -3.74 2.42 -4.83
CA GLN A 238 -4.46 2.95 -3.67
C GLN A 238 -3.41 3.17 -2.56
N PRO A 239 -2.73 4.35 -2.54
CA PRO A 239 -1.55 4.57 -1.72
C PRO A 239 -1.78 4.37 -0.21
N GLU A 240 -3.01 4.57 0.27
CA GLU A 240 -3.41 4.27 1.63
C GLU A 240 -3.06 2.84 2.06
N PHE A 241 -3.37 1.83 1.25
CA PHE A 241 -3.04 0.43 1.58
C PHE A 241 -1.53 0.15 1.55
N CYS A 242 -0.77 0.82 0.68
CA CYS A 242 0.68 0.67 0.65
C CYS A 242 1.36 1.31 1.85
N VAL A 243 0.99 2.56 2.19
CA VAL A 243 1.51 3.27 3.36
C VAL A 243 1.18 2.50 4.63
N GLU A 244 -0.05 2.03 4.75
CA GLU A 244 -0.55 1.28 5.92
C GLU A 244 0.15 -0.08 6.07
N ALA A 245 0.26 -0.87 4.99
CA ALA A 245 1.00 -2.14 5.06
C ALA A 245 2.51 -1.95 5.36
N VAL A 246 3.15 -0.89 4.86
CA VAL A 246 4.53 -0.52 5.25
C VAL A 246 4.60 -0.12 6.73
N ARG A 247 3.61 0.64 7.22
CA ARG A 247 3.49 1.05 8.63
C ARG A 247 3.43 -0.17 9.56
N LEU A 248 2.52 -1.10 9.27
CA LEU A 248 2.32 -2.33 10.04
C LEU A 248 3.49 -3.32 9.92
N ALA A 249 4.10 -3.49 8.75
CA ALA A 249 5.26 -4.37 8.60
C ALA A 249 6.48 -3.86 9.40
N ARG A 250 6.67 -2.54 9.47
CA ARG A 250 7.70 -1.93 10.33
C ARG A 250 7.39 -2.11 11.82
N ALA A 251 6.13 -1.96 12.24
CA ALA A 251 5.72 -2.23 13.61
C ALA A 251 5.96 -3.70 13.99
N LEU A 252 5.56 -4.64 13.13
CA LEU A 252 5.80 -6.08 13.29
C LEU A 252 7.28 -6.43 13.46
N ALA A 253 8.16 -5.80 12.68
CA ALA A 253 9.61 -5.98 12.74
C ALA A 253 10.27 -5.32 13.97
N GLN A 254 9.58 -4.38 14.62
CA GLN A 254 10.07 -3.69 15.84
C GLN A 254 9.46 -4.25 17.13
N HIS A 255 8.35 -4.98 17.02
CA HIS A 255 7.62 -5.52 18.16
C HIS A 255 8.41 -6.68 18.84
N PRO A 256 8.66 -6.64 20.17
CA PRO A 256 9.70 -7.46 20.83
C PRO A 256 9.61 -8.99 20.67
N VAL A 257 8.44 -9.52 20.35
CA VAL A 257 8.17 -10.98 20.26
C VAL A 257 8.14 -11.48 18.81
N THR A 258 8.09 -10.56 17.85
CA THR A 258 7.88 -10.86 16.42
C THR A 258 8.90 -10.18 15.51
N ALA A 259 9.73 -9.31 16.07
CA ALA A 259 11.01 -8.88 15.51
C ALA A 259 11.89 -10.11 15.20
N GLY A 260 12.63 -10.04 14.10
CA GLY A 260 13.41 -11.16 13.60
C GLY A 260 13.46 -11.20 12.08
N PRO A 261 14.28 -12.10 11.49
CA PRO A 261 14.72 -11.99 10.10
C PRO A 261 13.57 -11.89 9.08
N ALA A 262 12.58 -12.78 9.16
CA ALA A 262 11.44 -12.78 8.24
C ALA A 262 10.52 -11.54 8.37
N SER A 263 10.49 -10.87 9.51
CA SER A 263 9.71 -9.65 9.73
C SER A 263 10.45 -8.42 9.22
N ASP A 264 11.75 -8.30 9.49
CA ASP A 264 12.62 -7.30 8.88
C ASP A 264 12.65 -7.45 7.35
N ALA A 265 12.71 -8.69 6.82
CA ALA A 265 12.66 -8.95 5.39
C ALA A 265 11.35 -8.48 4.74
N LEU A 266 10.19 -8.69 5.38
CA LEU A 266 8.92 -8.15 4.87
C LEU A 266 8.95 -6.60 4.88
N ALA A 267 9.39 -5.98 5.99
CA ALA A 267 9.47 -4.54 6.08
C ALA A 267 10.41 -3.94 5.01
N ALA A 268 11.52 -4.62 4.70
CA ALA A 268 12.40 -4.30 3.59
C ALA A 268 11.67 -4.38 2.23
N LEU A 269 11.06 -5.52 1.91
CA LEU A 269 10.31 -5.75 0.66
C LEU A 269 9.25 -4.66 0.42
N LEU A 270 8.45 -4.35 1.44
CA LEU A 270 7.38 -3.36 1.31
C LEU A 270 7.95 -1.94 1.16
N ALA A 271 8.96 -1.54 1.96
CA ALA A 271 9.56 -0.21 1.86
C ALA A 271 10.31 0.03 0.53
N LEU A 272 11.12 -0.94 0.10
CA LEU A 272 11.84 -0.89 -1.19
C LEU A 272 10.87 -0.84 -2.38
N THR A 273 9.70 -1.47 -2.26
CA THR A 273 8.66 -1.38 -3.29
C THR A 273 7.88 -0.07 -3.21
N ALA A 274 7.53 0.40 -2.01
CA ALA A 274 6.83 1.65 -1.78
C ALA A 274 7.61 2.87 -2.29
N ALA A 275 8.95 2.84 -2.24
CA ALA A 275 9.79 3.90 -2.78
C ALA A 275 9.53 4.23 -4.27
N ARG A 276 8.93 3.30 -5.02
CA ARG A 276 8.58 3.44 -6.44
C ARG A 276 7.22 4.09 -6.68
N LEU A 277 6.36 4.20 -5.65
CA LEU A 277 4.99 4.72 -5.74
C LEU A 277 4.86 6.06 -6.49
N PRO A 278 5.71 7.09 -6.25
CA PRO A 278 5.61 8.38 -6.95
C PRO A 278 5.77 8.27 -8.47
N THR A 279 6.40 7.20 -8.95
CA THR A 279 6.66 6.95 -10.38
C THR A 279 5.77 5.86 -10.99
N ARG A 280 4.91 5.21 -10.20
CA ARG A 280 4.20 3.98 -10.62
C ARG A 280 3.17 4.24 -11.73
N VAL A 281 2.65 5.47 -11.82
CA VAL A 281 1.73 5.99 -12.85
C VAL A 281 2.41 7.15 -13.58
N GLY A 282 2.15 7.31 -14.88
CA GLY A 282 2.66 8.40 -15.69
C GLY A 282 1.81 9.68 -15.62
N PRO A 283 2.30 10.82 -16.11
CA PRO A 283 1.48 12.02 -16.31
C PRO A 283 0.30 11.81 -17.27
N ASP A 284 0.32 10.73 -18.05
CA ASP A 284 -0.75 10.23 -18.92
C ASP A 284 -1.82 9.40 -18.19
N GLY A 285 -1.66 9.14 -16.89
CA GLY A 285 -2.54 8.27 -16.12
C GLY A 285 -2.43 6.79 -16.49
N VAL A 286 -1.31 6.36 -17.10
CA VAL A 286 -1.04 4.97 -17.47
C VAL A 286 0.06 4.39 -16.58
N ALA A 287 0.02 3.07 -16.32
CA ALA A 287 1.07 2.38 -15.58
C ALA A 287 2.46 2.62 -16.19
N GLN A 288 3.44 3.07 -15.40
CA GLN A 288 4.85 3.05 -15.83
C GLN A 288 5.45 1.68 -15.56
N LEU A 289 6.15 1.13 -16.56
CA LEU A 289 6.89 -0.12 -16.44
C LEU A 289 8.17 0.10 -15.62
N LEU A 290 8.74 -0.96 -15.05
CA LEU A 290 9.87 -0.81 -14.13
C LEU A 290 11.16 -0.34 -14.83
N GLU A 291 11.28 -0.62 -16.13
CA GLU A 291 12.33 -0.10 -17.00
C GLU A 291 12.15 1.39 -17.37
N ASP A 292 10.90 1.89 -17.41
CA ASP A 292 10.56 3.27 -17.81
C ASP A 292 10.61 4.26 -16.63
N GLN A 293 10.49 3.76 -15.39
CA GLN A 293 10.34 4.59 -14.18
C GLN A 293 11.60 5.44 -13.89
N PRO A 294 11.47 6.77 -13.73
CA PRO A 294 12.59 7.66 -13.44
C PRO A 294 13.12 7.44 -12.01
N ARG A 295 14.13 6.56 -11.87
CA ARG A 295 14.68 6.14 -10.56
C ARG A 295 15.20 7.29 -9.69
N ASN A 296 15.57 8.42 -10.27
CA ASN A 296 15.94 9.63 -9.52
C ASN A 296 14.78 10.26 -8.73
N GLN A 297 13.53 9.92 -9.05
CA GLN A 297 12.32 10.36 -8.35
C GLN A 297 11.80 9.33 -7.31
N TRP A 298 12.50 8.21 -7.12
CA TRP A 298 12.17 7.23 -6.08
C TRP A 298 12.54 7.74 -4.69
N ASP A 299 11.69 7.45 -3.70
CA ASP A 299 11.84 7.92 -2.33
C ASP A 299 13.10 7.33 -1.67
N ARG A 300 14.08 8.21 -1.42
CA ARG A 300 15.39 7.84 -0.86
C ARG A 300 15.33 7.50 0.63
N GLY A 301 14.34 8.01 1.36
CA GLY A 301 14.06 7.63 2.75
C GLY A 301 13.52 6.22 2.86
N LEU A 302 12.56 5.84 2.01
CA LEU A 302 12.03 4.49 1.93
C LEU A 302 13.07 3.47 1.41
N ILE A 303 13.94 3.86 0.47
CA ILE A 303 15.07 3.01 0.06
C ILE A 303 16.03 2.79 1.23
N ALA A 304 16.48 3.86 1.91
CA ALA A 304 17.42 3.74 3.03
C ALA A 304 16.82 2.92 4.19
N LEU A 305 15.54 3.14 4.50
CA LEU A 305 14.81 2.37 5.51
C LEU A 305 14.69 0.88 5.12
N GLY A 306 14.35 0.60 3.86
CA GLY A 306 14.22 -0.75 3.35
C GLY A 306 15.55 -1.52 3.34
N LEU A 307 16.65 -0.86 2.99
CA LEU A 307 18.00 -1.44 3.08
C LEU A 307 18.43 -1.71 4.53
N ALA A 308 18.13 -0.81 5.47
CA ALA A 308 18.43 -1.02 6.89
C ALA A 308 17.59 -2.15 7.52
N HIS A 309 16.37 -2.40 7.01
CA HIS A 309 15.59 -3.60 7.35
C HIS A 309 16.21 -4.86 6.69
N LEU A 310 16.64 -4.80 5.42
CA LEU A 310 17.28 -5.93 4.73
C LEU A 310 18.56 -6.39 5.44
N GLU A 311 19.40 -5.45 5.89
CA GLU A 311 20.62 -5.73 6.64
C GLU A 311 20.33 -6.49 7.96
N ARG A 312 19.30 -6.10 8.72
CA ARG A 312 18.88 -6.85 9.91
C ARG A 312 18.30 -8.23 9.59
N SER A 313 17.70 -8.39 8.41
CA SER A 313 17.20 -9.70 7.96
C SER A 313 18.29 -10.70 7.56
N ALA A 314 19.57 -10.30 7.51
CA ALA A 314 20.69 -11.18 7.18
C ALA A 314 21.18 -12.07 8.36
N GLY A 315 20.47 -12.09 9.50
CA GLY A 315 20.78 -12.92 10.66
C GLY A 315 19.95 -14.21 10.74
N GLY A 316 20.40 -15.18 11.53
CA GLY A 316 19.71 -16.46 11.75
C GLY A 316 20.00 -17.53 10.69
N GLU A 317 19.29 -18.65 10.76
CA GLU A 317 19.48 -19.83 9.89
C GLU A 317 18.33 -20.04 8.88
N GLU A 318 17.20 -19.35 9.04
CA GLU A 318 15.98 -19.56 8.23
C GLU A 318 15.86 -18.61 7.04
N LEU A 319 16.17 -19.11 5.84
CA LEU A 319 15.87 -18.42 4.58
C LEU A 319 14.39 -18.61 4.18
N THR A 320 13.66 -17.50 4.06
CA THR A 320 12.21 -17.51 3.73
C THR A 320 11.89 -16.73 2.46
N VAL A 321 10.68 -16.91 1.91
CA VAL A 321 10.17 -16.18 0.72
C VAL A 321 10.29 -14.66 0.85
N TRP A 322 10.22 -14.14 2.08
CA TRP A 322 10.31 -12.71 2.38
C TRP A 322 11.70 -12.15 2.10
N HIS A 323 12.76 -12.88 2.48
CA HIS A 323 14.15 -12.49 2.24
C HIS A 323 14.45 -12.44 0.73
N LEU A 324 14.07 -13.48 -0.01
CA LEU A 324 14.31 -13.59 -1.45
C LEU A 324 13.57 -12.49 -2.24
N ARG A 325 12.31 -12.23 -1.90
CA ARG A 325 11.54 -11.12 -2.49
C ARG A 325 12.15 -9.75 -2.13
N ALA A 326 12.62 -9.56 -0.90
CA ALA A 326 13.27 -8.32 -0.46
C ALA A 326 14.61 -8.07 -1.17
N GLU A 327 15.40 -9.12 -1.43
CA GLU A 327 16.65 -9.02 -2.19
C GLU A 327 16.38 -8.63 -3.66
N ILE A 328 15.37 -9.22 -4.31
CA ILE A 328 14.94 -8.79 -5.65
C ILE A 328 14.52 -7.31 -5.65
N ALA A 329 13.78 -6.88 -4.62
CA ALA A 329 13.39 -5.48 -4.48
C ALA A 329 14.59 -4.53 -4.26
N SER A 330 15.63 -4.97 -3.55
CA SER A 330 16.82 -4.14 -3.29
C SER A 330 17.71 -4.00 -4.51
N LEU A 331 17.90 -5.07 -5.31
CA LEU A 331 18.65 -5.03 -6.57
C LEU A 331 18.02 -4.09 -7.60
N HIS A 332 16.69 -3.96 -7.60
CA HIS A 332 16.02 -2.90 -8.34
C HIS A 332 16.26 -1.51 -7.73
N ALA A 333 16.13 -1.36 -6.40
CA ALA A 333 16.19 -0.07 -5.70
C ALA A 333 17.59 0.59 -5.68
N THR A 334 18.67 -0.20 -5.68
CA THR A 334 20.05 0.29 -5.61
C THR A 334 20.68 0.60 -6.97
N ALA A 335 20.28 -0.13 -8.02
CA ALA A 335 20.79 0.07 -9.38
C ALA A 335 20.39 1.44 -9.96
N ALA A 336 21.37 2.23 -10.42
CA ALA A 336 21.20 3.63 -10.78
C ALA A 336 20.25 3.85 -11.97
N THR A 337 20.40 3.05 -13.03
CA THR A 337 19.51 3.01 -14.20
C THR A 337 18.86 1.63 -14.36
N SER A 338 17.93 1.50 -15.30
CA SER A 338 17.36 0.18 -15.63
C SER A 338 18.41 -0.81 -16.15
N ALA A 339 19.45 -0.34 -16.83
CA ALA A 339 20.49 -1.19 -17.39
C ALA A 339 21.45 -1.76 -16.32
N ASP A 340 21.66 -1.02 -15.22
CA ASP A 340 22.54 -1.43 -14.12
C ASP A 340 21.89 -2.46 -13.16
N THR A 341 20.69 -2.94 -13.49
CA THR A 341 19.98 -3.92 -12.66
C THR A 341 20.62 -5.30 -12.83
N ASP A 342 21.04 -5.94 -11.74
CA ASP A 342 21.65 -7.27 -11.75
C ASP A 342 20.60 -8.37 -12.01
N TRP A 343 20.18 -8.48 -13.27
CA TRP A 343 19.27 -9.52 -13.74
C TRP A 343 19.80 -10.95 -13.55
N PRO A 344 21.10 -11.26 -13.75
CA PRO A 344 21.66 -12.56 -13.39
C PRO A 344 21.43 -12.94 -11.92
N ARG A 345 21.67 -12.03 -10.97
CA ARG A 345 21.39 -12.27 -9.55
C ARG A 345 19.90 -12.42 -9.29
N ILE A 346 19.05 -11.56 -9.87
CA ILE A 346 17.59 -11.68 -9.75
C ILE A 346 17.08 -13.04 -10.26
N ALA A 347 17.59 -13.54 -11.39
CA ALA A 347 17.23 -14.86 -11.92
C ALA A 347 17.61 -15.99 -10.94
N ALA A 348 18.83 -15.94 -10.37
CA ALA A 348 19.28 -16.92 -9.37
C ALA A 348 18.46 -16.85 -8.06
N ILE A 349 18.01 -15.67 -7.64
CA ILE A 349 17.10 -15.54 -6.48
C ILE A 349 15.73 -16.15 -6.80
N TYR A 350 15.24 -16.02 -8.04
CA TYR A 350 14.03 -16.71 -8.49
C TYR A 350 14.19 -18.24 -8.58
N ASP A 351 15.38 -18.75 -8.92
CA ASP A 351 15.70 -20.18 -8.85
C ASP A 351 15.60 -20.75 -7.43
N HIS A 352 15.92 -19.94 -6.41
CA HIS A 352 15.67 -20.28 -5.00
C HIS A 352 14.21 -20.09 -4.60
N LEU A 353 13.58 -18.97 -5.01
CA LEU A 353 12.21 -18.62 -4.59
C LEU A 353 11.19 -19.67 -5.03
N ARG A 354 11.31 -20.20 -6.26
CA ARG A 354 10.40 -21.23 -6.79
C ARG A 354 10.40 -22.55 -6.00
N ALA A 355 11.43 -22.81 -5.19
CA ALA A 355 11.49 -23.97 -4.31
C ALA A 355 10.70 -23.78 -3.00
N LEU A 356 10.44 -22.53 -2.61
CA LEU A 356 9.61 -22.16 -1.45
C LEU A 356 8.20 -21.72 -1.86
N ASP A 357 8.04 -21.20 -3.07
CA ASP A 357 6.81 -20.67 -3.67
C ASP A 357 6.74 -21.10 -5.15
N PRO A 358 6.28 -22.35 -5.44
CA PRO A 358 6.18 -22.89 -6.80
C PRO A 358 4.94 -22.37 -7.55
N SER A 359 4.55 -21.11 -7.34
CA SER A 359 3.36 -20.53 -7.98
C SER A 359 3.63 -20.11 -9.44
N PRO A 360 2.60 -20.11 -10.31
CA PRO A 360 2.75 -19.66 -11.69
C PRO A 360 3.25 -18.21 -11.83
N VAL A 361 2.97 -17.36 -10.84
CA VAL A 361 3.44 -15.97 -10.79
C VAL A 361 4.96 -15.91 -10.56
N VAL A 362 5.51 -16.80 -9.72
CA VAL A 362 6.96 -16.89 -9.51
C VAL A 362 7.67 -17.43 -10.76
N GLU A 363 7.16 -18.49 -11.39
CA GLU A 363 7.78 -19.02 -12.64
C GLU A 363 7.67 -18.03 -13.81
N LEU A 364 6.59 -17.25 -13.91
CA LEU A 364 6.47 -16.17 -14.90
C LEU A 364 7.50 -15.06 -14.65
N ALA A 365 7.63 -14.59 -13.41
CA ALA A 365 8.60 -13.56 -13.05
C ALA A 365 10.05 -14.05 -13.23
N ARG A 366 10.31 -15.32 -12.93
CA ARG A 366 11.57 -16.02 -13.19
C ARG A 366 11.92 -16.06 -14.68
N ALA A 367 10.97 -16.43 -15.54
CA ALA A 367 11.16 -16.42 -17.00
C ALA A 367 11.47 -15.01 -17.54
N VAL A 368 10.82 -13.98 -16.99
CA VAL A 368 11.12 -12.58 -17.30
C VAL A 368 12.55 -12.21 -16.88
N ALA A 369 12.97 -12.57 -15.66
CA ALA A 369 14.34 -12.32 -15.18
C ALA A 369 15.40 -13.03 -16.03
N ILE A 370 15.18 -14.31 -16.39
CA ILE A 370 16.05 -15.08 -17.29
C ILE A 370 16.16 -14.38 -18.65
N GLY A 371 15.05 -13.95 -19.24
CA GLY A 371 15.06 -13.23 -20.53
C GLY A 371 15.76 -11.87 -20.48
N ARG A 372 15.72 -11.18 -19.34
CA ARG A 372 16.47 -9.93 -19.11
C ARG A 372 17.96 -10.17 -18.84
N ALA A 373 18.32 -11.31 -18.22
CA ALA A 373 19.71 -11.69 -17.94
C ALA A 373 20.45 -12.30 -19.15
N THR A 374 19.75 -13.05 -20.00
CA THR A 374 20.35 -13.91 -21.05
C THR A 374 19.79 -13.69 -22.46
N GLY A 375 18.76 -12.86 -22.61
CA GLY A 375 18.16 -12.48 -23.90
C GLY A 375 16.77 -13.07 -24.14
N ALA A 376 15.98 -12.35 -24.93
CA ALA A 376 14.55 -12.60 -25.16
C ALA A 376 14.23 -14.03 -25.65
N ALA A 377 15.11 -14.68 -26.41
CA ALA A 377 14.92 -16.05 -26.88
C ALA A 377 14.90 -17.08 -25.72
N VAL A 378 15.77 -16.90 -24.73
CA VAL A 378 15.83 -17.79 -23.55
C VAL A 378 14.66 -17.52 -22.62
N GLY A 379 14.31 -16.25 -22.40
CA GLY A 379 13.11 -15.87 -21.64
C GLY A 379 11.82 -16.42 -22.25
N LEU A 380 11.65 -16.30 -23.57
CA LEU A 380 10.51 -16.85 -24.32
C LEU A 380 10.40 -18.37 -24.21
N ALA A 381 11.52 -19.09 -24.19
CA ALA A 381 11.57 -20.53 -24.00
C ALA A 381 11.33 -20.96 -22.54
N ALA A 382 11.63 -20.07 -21.57
CA ALA A 382 11.42 -20.30 -20.14
C ALA A 382 10.00 -19.96 -19.66
N LEU A 383 9.17 -19.28 -20.47
CA LEU A 383 7.82 -18.88 -20.06
C LEU A 383 6.94 -20.10 -19.74
N PRO A 384 6.33 -20.16 -18.53
CA PRO A 384 5.37 -21.22 -18.20
C PRO A 384 4.10 -21.10 -19.04
N ALA A 385 3.46 -22.23 -19.30
CA ALA A 385 2.09 -22.24 -19.80
C ALA A 385 1.14 -21.83 -18.66
N ILE A 386 0.51 -20.66 -18.80
CA ILE A 386 -0.50 -20.15 -17.87
C ILE A 386 -1.70 -19.68 -18.69
N ASP A 387 -2.77 -20.45 -18.63
CA ASP A 387 -4.00 -20.14 -19.35
C ASP A 387 -4.62 -18.82 -18.84
N ASP A 388 -5.18 -18.04 -19.77
CA ASP A 388 -5.89 -16.78 -19.54
C ASP A 388 -5.20 -15.71 -18.66
N SER A 389 -3.86 -15.79 -18.54
CA SER A 389 -3.05 -14.76 -17.89
C SER A 389 -2.70 -13.61 -18.85
N PRO A 390 -3.20 -12.38 -18.65
CA PRO A 390 -2.81 -11.23 -19.48
C PRO A 390 -1.32 -10.91 -19.36
N TYR A 391 -0.71 -11.25 -18.21
CA TYR A 391 0.72 -11.02 -17.95
C TYR A 391 1.63 -12.02 -18.67
N ALA A 392 1.22 -13.29 -18.79
CA ALA A 392 1.97 -14.29 -19.55
C ALA A 392 1.94 -13.96 -21.06
N GLU A 393 0.76 -13.63 -21.58
CA GLU A 393 0.59 -13.20 -22.97
C GLU A 393 1.36 -11.90 -23.27
N ALA A 394 1.37 -10.92 -22.35
CA ALA A 394 2.15 -9.70 -22.50
C ALA A 394 3.66 -9.96 -22.50
N ALA A 395 4.17 -10.80 -21.60
CA ALA A 395 5.59 -11.17 -21.57
C ALA A 395 6.01 -11.90 -22.86
N ARG A 396 5.17 -12.81 -23.35
CA ARG A 396 5.38 -13.53 -24.62
C ARG A 396 5.43 -12.57 -25.81
N GLY A 397 4.49 -11.64 -25.88
CA GLY A 397 4.44 -10.60 -26.91
C GLY A 397 5.64 -9.66 -26.87
N VAL A 398 6.10 -9.25 -25.69
CA VAL A 398 7.32 -8.42 -25.51
C VAL A 398 8.56 -9.16 -26.01
N PHE A 399 8.80 -10.41 -25.60
CA PHE A 399 9.96 -11.17 -26.09
C PHE A 399 9.91 -11.44 -27.60
N LEU A 400 8.73 -11.71 -28.17
CA LEU A 400 8.58 -11.84 -29.62
C LEU A 400 8.91 -10.53 -30.35
N ALA A 401 8.51 -9.37 -29.82
CA ALA A 401 8.85 -8.07 -30.40
C ALA A 401 10.35 -7.75 -30.29
N GLU A 402 10.99 -8.10 -29.18
CA GLU A 402 12.44 -7.98 -28.98
C GLU A 402 13.24 -8.90 -29.94
N LEU A 403 12.62 -9.98 -30.42
CA LEU A 403 13.15 -10.89 -31.46
C LEU A 403 12.74 -10.51 -32.91
N GLY A 404 12.08 -9.35 -33.12
CA GLY A 404 11.61 -8.91 -34.44
C GLY A 404 10.40 -9.66 -34.99
N ARG A 405 9.80 -10.58 -34.23
CA ARG A 405 8.64 -11.40 -34.62
C ARG A 405 7.33 -10.63 -34.39
N HIS A 406 7.20 -9.50 -35.09
CA HIS A 406 6.23 -8.46 -34.78
C HIS A 406 4.76 -8.88 -34.94
N ASP A 407 4.40 -9.72 -35.92
CA ASP A 407 3.00 -10.17 -36.10
C ASP A 407 2.53 -11.11 -34.99
N GLU A 408 3.40 -12.03 -34.57
CA GLU A 408 3.18 -12.92 -33.43
C GLU A 408 3.11 -12.11 -32.12
N ALA A 409 4.01 -11.13 -31.96
CA ALA A 409 4.00 -10.21 -30.84
C ALA A 409 2.69 -9.41 -30.74
N GLN A 410 2.18 -8.86 -31.85
CA GLN A 410 0.89 -8.19 -31.88
C GLN A 410 -0.27 -9.15 -31.55
N THR A 411 -0.18 -10.42 -31.95
CA THR A 411 -1.20 -11.43 -31.68
C THR A 411 -1.31 -11.71 -30.18
N HIS A 412 -0.19 -11.97 -29.51
CA HIS A 412 -0.15 -12.16 -28.05
C HIS A 412 -0.50 -10.87 -27.29
N LEU A 413 -0.07 -9.68 -27.74
CA LEU A 413 -0.47 -8.41 -27.12
C LEU A 413 -1.97 -8.10 -27.27
N ARG A 414 -2.62 -8.52 -28.37
CA ARG A 414 -4.09 -8.46 -28.51
C ARG A 414 -4.78 -9.43 -27.55
N ARG A 415 -4.26 -10.64 -27.35
CA ARG A 415 -4.80 -11.59 -26.35
C ARG A 415 -4.63 -11.03 -24.93
N ALA A 416 -3.46 -10.50 -24.58
CA ALA A 416 -3.21 -9.81 -23.32
C ALA A 416 -4.19 -8.66 -23.06
N LEU A 417 -4.47 -7.82 -24.07
CA LEU A 417 -5.47 -6.76 -23.99
C LEU A 417 -6.90 -7.30 -23.77
N SER A 418 -7.27 -8.40 -24.44
CA SER A 418 -8.59 -9.04 -24.26
C SER A 418 -8.78 -9.67 -22.87
N LEU A 419 -7.69 -10.03 -22.21
CA LEU A 419 -7.65 -10.62 -20.86
C LEU A 419 -7.43 -9.57 -19.76
N ALA A 420 -7.16 -8.31 -20.11
CA ALA A 420 -6.89 -7.24 -19.15
C ALA A 420 -8.17 -6.84 -18.39
N ARG A 421 -8.09 -6.91 -17.06
CA ARG A 421 -9.21 -6.82 -16.12
C ARG A 421 -9.49 -5.38 -15.69
N THR A 422 -8.44 -4.56 -15.53
CA THR A 422 -8.55 -3.16 -15.09
C THR A 422 -8.26 -2.16 -16.21
N THR A 423 -8.75 -0.92 -16.05
CA THR A 423 -8.49 0.17 -17.01
C THR A 423 -6.98 0.49 -17.14
N PRO A 424 -6.18 0.52 -16.05
CA PRO A 424 -4.72 0.64 -16.15
C PRO A 424 -4.04 -0.55 -16.86
N GLU A 425 -4.47 -1.79 -16.64
CA GLU A 425 -3.96 -2.96 -17.37
C GLU A 425 -4.21 -2.80 -18.88
N ARG A 426 -5.43 -2.41 -19.29
CA ARG A 426 -5.80 -2.21 -20.71
C ARG A 426 -4.96 -1.14 -21.39
N ARG A 427 -4.87 0.06 -20.80
CA ARG A 427 -4.04 1.17 -21.34
C ARG A 427 -2.57 0.78 -21.50
N LEU A 428 -2.04 -0.06 -20.60
CA LEU A 428 -0.67 -0.58 -20.70
C LEU A 428 -0.51 -1.55 -21.88
N MET A 429 -1.45 -2.47 -22.08
CA MET A 429 -1.41 -3.41 -23.22
C MET A 429 -1.61 -2.69 -24.56
N GLU A 430 -2.49 -1.69 -24.62
CA GLU A 430 -2.65 -0.79 -25.78
C GLU A 430 -1.35 -0.07 -26.12
N ARG A 431 -0.68 0.52 -25.11
CA ARG A 431 0.62 1.22 -25.31
C ARG A 431 1.72 0.27 -25.77
N ARG A 432 1.78 -0.97 -25.26
CA ARG A 432 2.69 -2.02 -25.76
C ARG A 432 2.34 -2.40 -27.21
N LEU A 433 1.08 -2.65 -27.54
CA LEU A 433 0.65 -3.02 -28.90
C LEU A 433 1.00 -1.92 -29.92
N LEU A 434 0.77 -0.66 -29.58
CA LEU A 434 1.16 0.51 -30.39
C LEU A 434 2.67 0.64 -30.56
N SER A 435 3.48 0.22 -29.57
CA SER A 435 4.94 0.24 -29.69
C SER A 435 5.50 -0.79 -30.69
N VAL A 436 4.79 -1.90 -30.90
CA VAL A 436 5.15 -2.93 -31.88
C VAL A 436 4.71 -2.55 -33.30
N GLY A 437 3.61 -1.80 -33.45
CA GLY A 437 3.04 -1.40 -34.74
C GLY A 437 3.57 -0.09 -35.35
N ARG A 438 4.67 0.48 -34.84
CA ARG A 438 5.22 1.80 -35.26
C ARG A 438 6.65 1.69 -35.82
N ARG A 439 6.88 0.77 -36.76
CA ARG A 439 8.13 0.64 -37.54
C ARG A 439 7.81 0.33 -39.00
#